data_AF-A0A8I1Y954-F1
#
_entry.id   AF-A0A8I1Y954-F1
#
_cell.length_a   1.000
_cell.length_b   1.000
_cell.length_c   1.000
_cell.angle_alpha   90.00
_cell.angle_beta   90.00
_cell.angle_gamma   90.00
#
_symmetry.space_group_name_H-M   'P 1'
#
loop_
_entity.id
_entity.type
_entity.pdbx_description
1 polymer ?
#
loop_
_entity_poly.entity_id
_entity_poly.type
_entity_poly.pdbx_seq_one_letter_code
_entity_poly.pdbx_strand_id
1 'polypeptide(L)'
;MPGFGPAPDYEAAERPRARVYITTRSHRGGQQNFCVRTCDGRFFPLPRVGETADVKACEAACPAAEVKLYSGSDIDSARTEAGETYKTLANAFRFQREMVPQCSCSAGASTGLSPIAIEDDMTLRTGDIIAADDGFKIAAITSGQRRSVLFRPLSKAKAQALGLARLSSR
;
A
#
# COMPACT_ATOMS: atom_id res chain seq x y z
N MET A 1 -17.66 36.18 51.32
CA MET A 1 -18.04 35.75 49.95
C MET A 1 -16.81 35.88 49.07
N PRO A 2 -16.04 34.81 48.80
CA PRO A 2 -14.90 34.90 47.88
C PRO A 2 -15.44 34.96 46.45
N GLY A 3 -14.96 35.94 45.67
CA GLY A 3 -15.37 36.17 44.29
C GLY A 3 -14.79 35.13 43.33
N PHE A 4 -15.59 34.74 42.34
CA PHE A 4 -15.14 33.94 41.20
C PHE A 4 -14.33 34.83 40.24
N GLY A 5 -13.06 34.50 40.01
CA GLY A 5 -12.24 35.11 38.97
C GLY A 5 -12.67 34.66 37.56
N PRO A 6 -12.36 35.43 36.51
CA PRO A 6 -12.68 35.05 35.14
C PRO A 6 -11.89 33.80 34.72
N ALA A 7 -12.54 32.91 33.97
CA ALA A 7 -11.93 31.71 33.42
C ALA A 7 -10.84 32.07 32.38
N PRO A 8 -9.74 31.30 32.30
CA PRO A 8 -8.71 31.52 31.29
C PRO A 8 -9.25 31.25 29.88
N ASP A 9 -8.76 32.04 28.95
CA ASP A 9 -9.05 31.98 27.53
C ASP A 9 -8.68 30.60 26.98
N TYR A 10 -9.67 29.83 26.52
CA TYR A 10 -9.41 28.54 25.89
C TYR A 10 -8.87 28.79 24.48
N GLU A 11 -7.59 28.50 24.27
CA GLU A 11 -6.97 28.54 22.96
C GLU A 11 -7.59 27.44 22.09
N ALA A 12 -8.06 27.82 20.89
CA ALA A 12 -8.81 26.92 20.01
C ALA A 12 -7.97 25.67 19.68
N ALA A 13 -8.47 24.50 20.11
CA ALA A 13 -7.84 23.22 19.87
C ALA A 13 -7.41 23.07 18.40
N GLU A 14 -6.13 22.78 18.20
CA GLU A 14 -5.51 22.52 16.91
C GLU A 14 -6.37 21.51 16.14
N ARG A 15 -6.92 21.92 14.99
CA ARG A 15 -7.85 21.11 14.19
C ARG A 15 -7.26 19.71 14.00
N PRO A 16 -7.98 18.62 14.34
CA PRO A 16 -7.44 17.28 14.21
C PRO A 16 -7.02 17.06 12.76
N ARG A 17 -5.75 16.69 12.55
CA ARG A 17 -5.20 16.36 11.23
C ARG A 17 -6.16 15.39 10.55
N ALA A 18 -6.68 15.77 9.38
CA ALA A 18 -7.47 14.87 8.57
C ALA A 18 -6.62 13.62 8.30
N ARG A 19 -7.03 12.47 8.87
CA ARG A 19 -6.46 11.19 8.49
C ARG A 19 -6.77 10.98 7.02
N VAL A 20 -5.77 11.23 6.18
CA VAL A 20 -5.81 10.84 4.77
C VAL A 20 -5.66 9.33 4.76
N TYR A 21 -6.78 8.62 4.72
CA TYR A 21 -6.76 7.23 4.34
C TYR A 21 -6.44 7.21 2.84
N ILE A 22 -5.29 6.63 2.47
CA ILE A 22 -5.07 6.25 1.08
C ILE A 22 -6.11 5.18 0.81
N THR A 23 -7.24 5.59 0.24
CA THR A 23 -8.16 4.62 -0.34
C THR A 23 -7.43 4.10 -1.56
N THR A 24 -6.83 2.90 -1.43
CA THR A 24 -6.71 2.05 -2.61
C THR A 24 -8.09 2.11 -3.24
N ARG A 25 -8.22 2.60 -4.47
CA ARG A 25 -9.51 2.64 -5.17
C ARG A 25 -9.93 1.18 -5.41
N SER A 26 -10.39 0.51 -4.35
CA SER A 26 -11.24 -0.65 -4.43
C SER A 26 -12.45 -0.13 -5.17
N HIS A 27 -12.49 -0.45 -6.46
CA HIS A 27 -13.65 -0.19 -7.29
C HIS A 27 -14.78 -0.96 -6.60
N ARG A 28 -15.59 -0.27 -5.79
CA ARG A 28 -16.84 -0.83 -5.27
C ARG A 28 -17.66 -1.18 -6.50
N GLY A 29 -17.75 -2.47 -6.81
CA GLY A 29 -18.49 -3.00 -7.96
C GLY A 29 -17.65 -3.62 -9.08
N GLY A 30 -16.32 -3.74 -8.94
CA GLY A 30 -15.46 -4.40 -9.93
C GLY A 30 -14.81 -5.68 -9.42
N GLN A 31 -14.49 -6.61 -10.32
CA GLN A 31 -13.69 -7.81 -10.00
C GLN A 31 -12.30 -7.38 -9.50
N GLN A 32 -12.04 -7.67 -8.21
CA GLN A 32 -10.79 -7.41 -7.51
C GLN A 32 -9.88 -8.63 -7.59
N ASN A 33 -8.58 -8.35 -7.52
CA ASN A 33 -7.55 -9.38 -7.47
C ASN A 33 -6.92 -9.36 -6.08
N PHE A 34 -6.68 -10.55 -5.55
CA PHE A 34 -6.14 -10.78 -4.23
C PHE A 34 -4.92 -11.68 -4.37
N CYS A 35 -3.77 -11.20 -3.90
CA CYS A 35 -2.62 -12.06 -3.69
C CYS A 35 -2.77 -12.72 -2.34
N VAL A 36 -2.77 -14.04 -2.32
CA VAL A 36 -2.94 -14.87 -1.12
C VAL A 36 -1.66 -15.64 -0.89
N ARG A 37 -1.12 -15.53 0.32
CA ARG A 37 0.02 -16.34 0.77
C ARG A 37 -0.44 -17.73 1.20
N THR A 38 0.15 -18.78 0.64
CA THR A 38 -0.32 -20.16 0.83
C THR A 38 -0.03 -20.71 2.23
N CYS A 39 1.02 -20.20 2.88
CA CYS A 39 1.52 -20.75 4.14
C CYS A 39 0.71 -20.32 5.39
N ASP A 40 0.01 -19.18 5.36
CA ASP A 40 -0.86 -18.72 6.45
C ASP A 40 -2.19 -18.09 6.00
N GLY A 41 -2.47 -18.12 4.69
CA GLY A 41 -3.70 -17.57 4.11
C GLY A 41 -3.78 -16.05 4.14
N ARG A 42 -2.73 -15.30 4.49
CA ARG A 42 -2.79 -13.83 4.46
C ARG A 42 -3.04 -13.35 3.03
N PHE A 43 -4.04 -12.49 2.86
CA PHE A 43 -4.35 -11.88 1.56
C PHE A 43 -4.16 -10.38 1.56
N PHE A 44 -3.80 -9.83 0.41
CA PHE A 44 -3.74 -8.40 0.17
C PHE A 44 -4.32 -8.07 -1.22
N PRO A 45 -5.06 -6.96 -1.35
CA PRO A 45 -5.61 -6.54 -2.63
C PRO A 45 -4.47 -6.13 -3.58
N LEU A 46 -4.48 -6.68 -4.78
CA LEU A 46 -3.56 -6.30 -5.84
C LEU A 46 -4.28 -5.27 -6.74
N PRO A 47 -3.82 -4.00 -6.75
CA PRO A 47 -4.35 -3.04 -7.70
C PRO A 47 -4.07 -3.51 -9.12
N ARG A 48 -4.97 -3.24 -10.07
CA ARG A 48 -4.71 -3.52 -11.49
C ARG A 48 -3.57 -2.62 -11.96
N VAL A 49 -2.38 -3.21 -12.07
CA VAL A 49 -1.21 -2.57 -12.68
C VAL A 49 -1.15 -3.02 -14.14
N GLY A 50 -1.86 -2.32 -15.03
CA GLY A 50 -1.97 -2.69 -16.45
C GLY A 50 -3.20 -3.53 -16.78
N GLU A 51 -3.17 -4.22 -17.93
CA GLU A 51 -4.30 -5.03 -18.44
C GLU A 51 -4.46 -6.37 -17.72
N THR A 52 -3.38 -6.96 -17.19
CA THR A 52 -3.40 -8.26 -16.52
C THR A 52 -2.93 -8.14 -15.08
N ALA A 53 -3.69 -8.73 -14.15
CA ALA A 53 -3.16 -9.02 -12.83
C ALA A 53 -2.56 -10.41 -12.91
N ASP A 54 -1.24 -10.50 -12.80
CA ASP A 54 -0.52 -11.76 -12.94
C ASP A 54 0.04 -12.22 -11.60
N VAL A 55 0.20 -13.53 -11.45
CA VAL A 55 0.86 -14.16 -10.27
C VAL A 55 2.25 -13.56 -10.03
N LYS A 56 2.98 -13.19 -11.10
CA LYS A 56 4.28 -12.53 -11.02
C LYS A 56 4.27 -11.22 -10.24
N ALA A 57 3.17 -10.47 -10.28
CA ALA A 57 3.04 -9.24 -9.49
C ALA A 57 2.88 -9.56 -8.00
N CYS A 58 2.22 -10.67 -7.65
CA CYS A 58 2.17 -11.16 -6.28
C CYS A 58 3.55 -11.61 -5.79
N GLU A 59 4.31 -12.32 -6.64
CA GLU A 59 5.66 -12.79 -6.32
C GLU A 59 6.62 -11.62 -6.12
N ALA A 60 6.56 -10.59 -6.97
CA ALA A 60 7.34 -9.37 -6.81
C ALA A 60 6.99 -8.63 -5.49
N ALA A 61 5.72 -8.63 -5.09
CA ALA A 61 5.27 -8.05 -3.84
C ALA A 61 5.63 -8.88 -2.59
N CYS A 62 5.79 -10.19 -2.75
CA CYS A 62 6.05 -11.12 -1.66
C CYS A 62 7.06 -12.21 -2.07
N PRO A 63 8.34 -11.86 -2.27
CA PRO A 63 9.34 -12.79 -2.79
C PRO A 63 9.76 -13.86 -1.76
N ALA A 64 9.55 -13.60 -0.46
CA ALA A 64 9.97 -14.48 0.62
C ALA A 64 8.95 -15.59 0.95
N ALA A 65 7.77 -15.60 0.31
CA ALA A 65 6.73 -16.59 0.57
C ALA A 65 6.01 -17.01 -0.72
N GLU A 66 5.49 -18.24 -0.73
CA GLU A 66 4.69 -18.72 -1.85
C GLU A 66 3.31 -18.04 -1.85
N VAL A 67 2.92 -17.55 -3.03
CA VAL A 67 1.70 -16.78 -3.24
C VAL A 67 0.88 -17.35 -4.39
N LYS A 68 -0.44 -17.19 -4.30
CA LYS A 68 -1.43 -17.52 -5.33
C LYS A 68 -2.31 -16.31 -5.60
N LEU A 69 -2.73 -16.16 -6.86
CA LEU A 69 -3.66 -15.13 -7.27
C LEU A 69 -5.11 -15.65 -7.19
N TYR A 70 -5.98 -14.85 -6.57
CA TYR A 70 -7.41 -15.08 -6.50
C TYR A 70 -8.16 -13.87 -7.04
N SER A 71 -9.25 -14.10 -7.76
CA SER A 71 -10.06 -13.03 -8.36
C SER A 71 -11.52 -13.19 -8.00
N GLY A 72 -12.21 -12.09 -7.68
CA GLY A 72 -13.61 -12.10 -7.26
C GLY A 72 -14.12 -10.71 -6.89
N SER A 73 -15.39 -10.60 -6.52
CA SER A 73 -15.91 -9.34 -5.94
C SER A 73 -15.27 -9.06 -4.58
N ASP A 74 -15.09 -10.13 -3.80
CA ASP A 74 -14.62 -10.14 -2.42
C ASP A 74 -13.78 -11.40 -2.19
N ILE A 75 -12.93 -11.38 -1.15
CA ILE A 75 -12.07 -12.52 -0.84
C ILE A 75 -12.85 -13.82 -0.54
N ASP A 76 -14.05 -13.70 0.04
CA ASP A 76 -14.91 -14.83 0.39
C ASP A 76 -15.41 -15.61 -0.84
N SER A 77 -15.59 -14.91 -1.97
CA SER A 77 -16.06 -15.46 -3.23
C SER A 77 -14.94 -15.64 -4.27
N ALA A 78 -13.73 -15.20 -3.93
CA ALA A 78 -12.59 -15.19 -4.84
C ALA A 78 -12.10 -16.61 -5.15
N ARG A 79 -11.72 -16.81 -6.41
CA ARG A 79 -11.26 -18.09 -6.96
C ARG A 79 -9.94 -17.95 -7.71
N THR A 80 -9.15 -19.02 -7.72
CA THR A 80 -8.00 -19.15 -8.63
C THR A 80 -8.46 -19.38 -10.07
N GLU A 81 -7.54 -19.33 -11.03
CA GLU A 81 -7.81 -19.73 -12.42
C GLU A 81 -8.29 -21.18 -12.53
N ALA A 82 -7.86 -22.06 -11.63
CA ALA A 82 -8.31 -23.45 -11.53
C ALA A 82 -9.71 -23.60 -10.89
N GLY A 83 -10.33 -22.50 -10.44
CA GLY A 83 -11.65 -22.50 -9.82
C GLY A 83 -11.67 -22.78 -8.31
N GLU A 84 -10.51 -22.97 -7.69
CA GLU A 84 -10.40 -23.20 -6.24
C GLU A 84 -10.79 -21.94 -5.47
N THR A 85 -11.72 -22.06 -4.52
CA THR A 85 -12.11 -20.93 -3.68
C THR A 85 -11.09 -20.69 -2.58
N TYR A 86 -10.90 -19.44 -2.16
CA TYR A 86 -9.96 -19.11 -1.09
C TYR A 86 -10.23 -19.90 0.21
N LYS A 87 -11.51 -20.20 0.52
CA LYS A 87 -11.91 -20.99 1.70
C LYS A 87 -11.43 -22.45 1.69
N THR A 88 -11.11 -23.00 0.51
CA THR A 88 -10.60 -24.38 0.38
C THR A 88 -9.10 -24.50 0.65
N LEU A 89 -8.38 -23.37 0.75
CA LEU A 89 -6.97 -23.37 1.11
C LEU A 89 -6.80 -23.89 2.54
N ALA A 90 -5.92 -24.87 2.75
CA ALA A 90 -5.72 -25.51 4.05
C ALA A 90 -5.40 -24.52 5.19
N ASN A 91 -4.67 -23.45 4.88
CA ASN A 91 -4.31 -22.39 5.83
C ASN A 91 -5.17 -21.12 5.70
N ALA A 92 -6.36 -21.19 5.08
CA ALA A 92 -7.23 -20.03 4.93
C ALA A 92 -7.48 -19.34 6.29
N PHE A 93 -7.34 -18.01 6.31
CA PHE A 93 -7.55 -17.16 7.49
C PHE A 93 -6.67 -17.47 8.72
N ARG A 94 -5.64 -18.32 8.60
CA ARG A 94 -4.75 -18.68 9.70
C ARG A 94 -4.04 -17.46 10.29
N PHE A 95 -3.66 -16.50 9.44
CA PHE A 95 -3.06 -15.22 9.82
C PHE A 95 -3.88 -14.39 10.83
N GLN A 96 -5.19 -14.64 10.99
CA GLN A 96 -6.02 -13.94 11.96
C GLN A 96 -5.83 -14.45 13.39
N ARG A 97 -5.40 -15.70 13.53
CA ARG A 97 -5.26 -16.38 14.81
C ARG A 97 -3.82 -16.40 15.29
N GLU A 98 -2.88 -16.55 14.36
CA GLU A 98 -1.46 -16.61 14.67
C GLU A 98 -0.59 -16.02 13.56
N MET A 99 0.59 -15.57 13.96
CA MET A 99 1.63 -15.12 13.04
C MET A 99 2.62 -16.26 12.83
N VAL A 100 2.72 -16.75 11.59
CA VAL A 100 3.66 -17.82 11.22
C VAL A 100 5.04 -17.19 10.91
N PRO A 101 6.09 -17.48 11.69
CA PRO A 101 7.36 -16.72 11.64
C PRO A 101 8.13 -16.84 10.32
N GLN A 102 7.90 -17.90 9.54
CA GLN A 102 8.48 -18.09 8.20
C GLN A 102 7.56 -17.71 7.03
N CYS A 103 6.43 -17.05 7.32
CA CYS A 103 5.49 -16.67 6.26
C CYS A 103 5.65 -15.23 5.81
N SER A 104 6.40 -14.35 6.48
CA SER A 104 6.41 -12.92 6.10
C SER A 104 6.84 -12.65 4.65
N CYS A 105 6.32 -11.57 4.05
CA CYS A 105 6.75 -11.14 2.71
C CYS A 105 8.14 -10.49 2.74
N SER A 106 8.59 -10.05 3.92
CA SER A 106 9.94 -9.54 4.15
C SER A 106 10.84 -10.64 4.71
N ALA A 107 11.97 -10.90 4.04
CA ALA A 107 13.01 -11.76 4.58
C ALA A 107 13.64 -11.06 5.80
N GLY A 108 13.25 -11.48 7.02
CA GLY A 108 13.89 -11.05 8.27
C GLY A 108 13.10 -10.09 9.15
N ALA A 109 11.87 -9.69 8.78
CA ALA A 109 10.99 -8.96 9.69
C ALA A 109 9.67 -9.71 9.88
N SER A 110 9.28 -9.92 11.14
CA SER A 110 8.00 -10.54 11.51
C SER A 110 6.79 -9.76 11.00
N THR A 111 6.97 -8.48 10.63
CA THR A 111 5.94 -7.59 10.11
C THR A 111 6.49 -6.72 8.98
N GLY A 112 5.81 -6.71 7.82
CA GLY A 112 6.09 -5.77 6.73
C GLY A 112 6.01 -6.37 5.33
N LEU A 113 5.97 -5.50 4.32
CA LEU A 113 6.25 -5.85 2.92
C LEU A 113 7.78 -5.87 2.73
N SER A 114 8.27 -6.68 1.79
CA SER A 114 9.68 -6.60 1.39
C SER A 114 9.98 -5.18 0.90
N PRO A 115 11.15 -4.60 1.22
CA PRO A 115 11.57 -3.38 0.56
C PRO A 115 11.70 -3.67 -0.94
N ILE A 116 10.85 -3.04 -1.74
CA ILE A 116 10.93 -3.00 -3.20
C ILE A 116 11.63 -1.70 -3.55
N ALA A 117 12.61 -1.74 -4.46
CA ALA A 117 13.22 -0.53 -4.98
C ALA A 117 12.13 0.31 -5.68
N ILE A 118 12.13 1.63 -5.51
CA ILE A 118 11.06 2.49 -6.01
C ILE A 118 10.96 2.40 -7.54
N GLU A 119 12.09 2.14 -8.20
CA GLU A 119 12.24 1.90 -9.63
C GLU A 119 11.52 0.63 -10.10
N ASP A 120 11.47 -0.38 -9.25
CA ASP A 120 10.84 -1.68 -9.49
C ASP A 120 9.38 -1.74 -9.02
N ASP A 121 8.89 -0.67 -8.38
CA ASP A 121 7.49 -0.57 -7.97
C ASP A 121 6.58 -0.47 -9.20
N MET A 122 5.95 -1.60 -9.50
CA MET A 122 4.99 -1.73 -10.58
C MET A 122 3.78 -0.80 -10.41
N THR A 123 3.38 -0.48 -9.19
CA THR A 123 2.21 0.38 -8.91
C THR A 123 2.45 1.85 -9.20
N LEU A 124 3.71 2.27 -9.30
CA LEU A 124 4.10 3.65 -9.58
C LEU A 124 3.48 4.14 -10.90
N ARG A 125 3.07 5.41 -10.93
CA ARG A 125 2.50 6.11 -12.08
C ARG A 125 3.23 7.43 -12.35
N THR A 126 3.18 7.88 -13.61
CA THR A 126 3.64 9.23 -13.95
C THR A 126 2.83 10.26 -13.15
N GLY A 127 3.53 11.10 -12.39
CA GLY A 127 2.93 12.10 -11.51
C GLY A 127 2.94 11.73 -10.03
N ASP A 128 3.27 10.48 -9.67
CA ASP A 128 3.40 10.09 -8.27
C ASP A 128 4.54 10.88 -7.59
N ILE A 129 4.31 11.27 -6.34
CA ILE A 129 5.27 12.01 -5.53
C ILE A 129 5.97 11.04 -4.58
N ILE A 130 7.29 11.02 -4.69
CA ILE A 130 8.17 10.18 -3.91
C ILE A 130 8.86 11.05 -2.86
N ALA A 131 8.82 10.60 -1.61
CA ALA A 131 9.63 11.18 -0.54
C ALA A 131 10.97 10.43 -0.51
N ALA A 132 12.04 11.10 -0.91
CA ALA A 132 13.40 10.62 -0.76
C ALA A 132 14.11 11.42 0.36
N ASP A 133 15.26 10.90 0.77
CA ASP A 133 16.19 11.51 1.72
C ASP A 133 16.70 12.89 1.27
N ASP A 134 16.87 13.08 -0.03
CA ASP A 134 17.25 14.36 -0.66
C ASP A 134 16.05 15.26 -1.04
N GLY A 135 14.83 14.88 -0.65
CA GLY A 135 13.61 15.66 -0.82
C GLY A 135 12.55 14.98 -1.69
N PHE A 136 11.55 15.76 -2.13
CA PHE A 136 10.45 15.24 -2.94
C PHE A 136 10.84 15.11 -4.41
N LYS A 137 10.46 14.00 -5.04
CA LYS A 137 10.63 13.73 -6.47
C LYS A 137 9.27 13.42 -7.10
N ILE A 138 9.11 13.73 -8.38
CA ILE A 138 7.97 13.28 -9.18
C ILE A 138 8.45 12.17 -10.11
N ALA A 139 7.74 11.05 -10.09
CA ALA A 139 7.95 9.95 -11.01
C ALA A 139 7.45 10.31 -12.42
N ALA A 140 8.26 10.02 -13.43
CA ALA A 140 7.87 10.02 -14.83
C ALA A 140 8.24 8.66 -15.43
N ILE A 141 7.22 7.91 -15.86
CA ILE A 141 7.41 6.58 -16.44
C ILE A 141 7.49 6.72 -17.94
N THR A 142 8.57 6.20 -18.52
CA THR A 142 8.70 6.06 -19.98
C THR A 142 8.42 4.60 -20.34
N SER A 143 7.38 4.38 -21.14
CA SER A 143 7.01 3.06 -21.66
C SER A 143 7.60 2.87 -23.07
N GLY A 144 8.90 2.53 -23.13
CA GLY A 144 9.57 2.04 -24.34
C GLY A 144 9.64 0.50 -24.35
N GLN A 145 10.68 -0.09 -24.97
CA GLN A 145 10.93 -1.55 -24.90
C GLN A 145 11.22 -2.07 -23.48
N ARG A 146 11.63 -1.20 -22.55
CA ARG A 146 11.74 -1.48 -21.12
C ARG A 146 11.05 -0.36 -20.34
N ARG A 147 10.34 -0.71 -19.26
CA ARG A 147 9.80 0.27 -18.30
C ARG A 147 10.99 0.90 -17.58
N SER A 148 11.12 2.22 -17.69
CA SER A 148 12.10 2.99 -16.93
C SER A 148 11.40 4.10 -16.17
N VAL A 149 11.82 4.32 -14.93
CA VAL A 149 11.31 5.38 -14.08
C VAL A 149 12.36 6.49 -14.03
N LEU A 150 11.94 7.72 -14.37
CA LEU A 150 12.74 8.93 -14.23
C LEU A 150 12.22 9.74 -13.05
N PHE A 151 13.09 10.10 -12.13
CA PHE A 151 12.74 10.95 -11.00
C PHE A 151 13.16 12.39 -11.25
N ARG A 152 12.19 13.30 -11.20
CA ARG A 152 12.44 14.74 -11.34
C ARG A 152 12.30 15.42 -9.98
N PRO A 153 13.25 16.27 -9.56
CA PRO A 153 13.13 16.96 -8.28
C PRO A 153 11.89 17.86 -8.28
N LEU A 154 11.16 17.82 -7.16
CA LEU A 154 10.06 18.73 -6.89
C LEU A 154 10.60 19.96 -6.17
N SER A 155 10.42 21.15 -6.76
CA SER A 155 10.89 22.38 -6.11
C SER A 155 10.18 22.60 -4.77
N LYS A 156 10.87 23.23 -3.81
CA LYS A 156 10.31 23.54 -2.49
C LYS A 156 9.00 24.33 -2.59
N ALA A 157 8.94 25.31 -3.50
CA ALA A 157 7.73 26.10 -3.75
C ALA A 157 6.55 25.24 -4.24
N LYS A 158 6.81 24.27 -5.13
CA LYS A 158 5.76 23.37 -5.64
C LYS A 158 5.35 22.33 -4.60
N ALA A 159 6.29 21.84 -3.78
CA ALA A 159 5.98 21.00 -2.62
C ALA A 159 5.14 21.74 -1.57
N GLN A 160 5.42 23.03 -1.32
CA GLN A 160 4.63 23.90 -0.45
C GLN A 160 3.21 24.10 -0.98
N ALA A 161 3.06 24.40 -2.27
CA ALA A 161 1.75 24.54 -2.92
C ALA A 161 0.91 23.24 -2.84
N LEU A 162 1.57 22.07 -2.79
CA LEU A 162 0.93 20.76 -2.60
C LEU A 162 0.76 20.35 -1.12
N GLY A 163 1.11 21.22 -0.17
CA GLY A 163 0.97 20.96 1.26
C GLY A 163 2.01 20.01 1.86
N LEU A 164 3.06 19.66 1.12
CA LEU A 164 4.10 18.69 1.54
C LEU A 164 5.20 19.29 2.42
N ALA A 165 5.20 20.60 2.61
CA ALA A 165 6.26 21.33 3.31
C ALA A 165 6.46 20.94 4.78
N ARG A 166 5.43 20.37 5.43
CA ARG A 166 5.49 19.98 6.86
C ARG A 166 6.11 18.60 7.10
N LEU A 167 6.47 17.87 6.04
CA LEU A 167 7.12 16.56 6.12
C LEU A 167 8.66 16.66 6.12
N SER A 168 9.21 17.86 5.91
CA SER A 168 10.66 18.12 5.85
C SER A 168 11.26 18.55 7.19
N SER A 169 10.50 18.56 8.29
CA SER A 169 11.00 18.92 9.63
C SER A 169 11.12 17.69 10.53
N ARG A 170 12.10 16.85 10.26
CA ARG A 170 12.72 15.97 11.25
C ARG A 170 14.21 15.89 10.96
#